data_AF-A0A2V5S660-F1
#
_entry.id   AF-A0A2V5S660-F1
#
_cell.length_a   1.000
_cell.length_b   1.000
_cell.length_c   1.000
_cell.angle_alpha   90.00
_cell.angle_beta   90.00
_cell.angle_gamma   90.00
#
_symmetry.space_group_name_H-M   'P 1'
#
loop_
_entity.id
_entity.type
_entity.pdbx_description
1 polymer ?
#
loop_
_entity_poly.entity_id
_entity_poly.type
_entity_poly.pdbx_seq_one_letter_code
_entity_poly.pdbx_strand_id
1 'polypeptide(L)'
;VLFVTCFAIAGSRVSLTGGLYAYVEVAFGRYVGFLAGMLYFLTAIGAVAGVVNVLANSVALVVPLLGGPIMRIVVMFAVYASLVLINIRGVRQGAGAVTVITVAKLLPLLLFIGVGIF
;
A
#
# COMPACT_ATOMS: atom_id res chain seq x y z
N VAL A 1 2.11 10.32 18.03
CA VAL A 1 3.47 9.93 18.50
C VAL A 1 3.49 8.48 19.01
N LEU A 2 2.63 8.11 19.97
CA LEU A 2 2.60 6.77 20.59
C LEU A 2 2.57 5.58 19.61
N PHE A 3 1.75 5.63 18.56
CA PHE A 3 1.63 4.52 17.60
C PHE A 3 2.95 4.21 16.89
N VAL A 4 3.57 5.23 16.28
CA VAL A 4 4.81 5.06 15.51
C VAL A 4 5.98 4.63 16.40
N THR A 5 6.06 5.15 17.62
CA THR A 5 7.12 4.77 18.58
C THR A 5 6.99 3.32 19.04
N CYS A 6 5.77 2.80 19.24
CA CYS A 6 5.57 1.38 19.55
C CYS A 6 6.08 0.47 18.42
N PHE A 7 5.81 0.84 17.16
CA PHE A 7 6.31 0.12 15.99
C PHE A 7 7.83 0.18 15.86
N ALA A 8 8.44 1.34 16.13
CA ALA A 8 9.88 1.50 16.12
C ALA A 8 10.56 0.61 17.18
N ILE A 9 10.02 0.56 18.40
CA ILE A 9 10.56 -0.28 19.48
C ILE A 9 10.40 -1.76 19.14
N ALA A 10 9.23 -2.19 18.68
CA ALA A 10 8.99 -3.58 18.28
C ALA A 10 9.93 -4.00 17.14
N GLY A 11 10.06 -3.16 16.11
CA GLY A 11 10.96 -3.40 14.97
C GLY A 11 12.44 -3.46 15.35
N SER A 12 12.86 -2.74 16.40
CA SER A 12 14.24 -2.82 16.90
C SER A 12 14.57 -4.13 17.62
N ARG A 13 13.55 -4.85 18.11
CA ARG A 13 13.71 -6.08 18.92
C ARG A 13 13.42 -7.36 18.15
N VAL A 14 12.79 -7.27 16.98
CA VAL A 14 12.41 -8.43 16.16
C VAL A 14 13.08 -8.34 14.79
N SER A 15 14.08 -9.19 14.56
CA SER A 15 14.84 -9.29 13.31
C SER A 15 14.24 -10.28 12.30
N LEU A 16 13.15 -10.96 12.65
CA LEU A 16 12.46 -11.90 11.77
C LEU A 16 11.75 -11.17 10.61
N THR A 17 11.83 -11.76 9.43
CA THR A 17 11.05 -11.33 8.27
C THR A 17 9.57 -11.67 8.49
N GLY A 18 8.68 -10.71 8.25
CA GLY A 18 7.23 -10.90 8.44
C GLY A 18 6.49 -9.66 8.96
N GLY A 19 7.23 -8.63 9.39
CA GLY A 19 6.66 -7.33 9.80
C GLY A 19 5.73 -7.46 11.01
N LEU A 20 4.54 -6.88 10.89
CA LEU A 20 3.49 -6.83 11.92
C LEU A 20 3.21 -8.18 12.58
N TYR A 21 3.07 -9.23 11.76
CA TYR A 21 2.77 -10.58 12.22
C TYR A 21 3.89 -11.14 13.13
N ALA A 22 5.15 -10.92 12.74
CA ALA A 22 6.31 -11.41 13.50
C ALA A 22 6.40 -10.74 14.88
N TYR A 23 6.02 -9.47 14.99
CA TYR A 23 6.00 -8.77 16.28
C TYR A 23 5.01 -9.41 17.26
N VAL A 24 3.83 -9.78 16.76
CA VAL A 24 2.78 -10.41 17.57
C VAL A 24 3.15 -11.85 17.93
N GLU A 25 3.70 -12.60 16.97
CA GLU A 25 4.12 -13.99 17.20
C GLU A 25 5.24 -14.08 18.26
N VAL A 26 6.24 -13.20 18.21
CA VAL A 26 7.33 -13.18 19.20
C VAL A 26 6.81 -12.83 20.60
N ALA A 27 5.82 -11.96 20.72
CA ALA A 27 5.29 -11.52 22.02
C ALA A 27 4.26 -12.49 22.63
N PHE A 28 3.40 -13.10 21.81
CA PHE A 28 2.21 -13.84 22.28
C PHE A 28 2.15 -15.30 21.79
N GLY A 29 3.13 -15.73 20.99
CA GLY A 29 3.21 -17.10 20.46
C GLY A 29 2.47 -17.31 19.14
N ARG A 30 2.63 -18.53 18.60
CA ARG A 30 2.29 -18.91 17.22
C ARG A 30 0.80 -18.73 16.88
N TYR A 31 -0.10 -19.07 17.80
CA TYR A 31 -1.54 -19.01 17.54
C TYR A 31 -2.05 -17.57 17.40
N VAL A 32 -1.62 -16.67 18.31
CA VAL A 32 -2.00 -15.26 18.26
C VAL A 32 -1.34 -14.56 17.08
N GLY A 33 -0.08 -14.93 16.78
CA GLY A 33 0.58 -14.58 15.54
C GLY A 33 -0.31 -14.91 14.34
N PHE A 34 -0.69 -16.19 14.17
CA PHE A 34 -1.54 -16.65 13.06
C PHE A 34 -2.81 -15.80 12.89
N LEU A 35 -3.52 -15.54 13.99
CA LEU A 35 -4.72 -14.70 13.96
C LEU A 35 -4.42 -13.28 13.47
N ALA A 36 -3.35 -12.65 13.97
CA ALA A 36 -2.94 -11.32 13.53
C ALA A 36 -2.54 -11.30 12.04
N GLY A 37 -1.91 -12.36 11.55
CA GLY A 37 -1.57 -12.53 10.13
C GLY A 37 -2.81 -12.61 9.25
N MET A 38 -3.82 -13.38 9.67
CA MET A 38 -5.09 -13.47 8.97
C MET A 38 -5.84 -12.13 8.92
N LEU A 39 -5.87 -11.40 10.05
CA LEU A 39 -6.47 -10.07 10.09
C LEU A 39 -5.72 -9.06 9.21
N TYR A 40 -4.39 -9.12 9.21
CA TYR A 40 -3.57 -8.29 8.33
C TYR A 40 -3.84 -8.60 6.85
N PHE A 41 -3.95 -9.88 6.49
CA PHE A 41 -4.26 -10.31 5.14
C PHE A 41 -5.62 -9.80 4.66
N LEU A 42 -6.68 -9.94 5.49
CA LEU A 42 -8.01 -9.41 5.18
C LEU A 42 -7.99 -7.88 5.02
N THR A 43 -7.27 -7.19 5.91
CA THR A 43 -7.10 -5.73 5.85
C THR A 43 -6.38 -5.33 4.57
N ALA A 44 -5.32 -6.05 4.19
CA ALA A 44 -4.55 -5.77 2.98
C ALA A 44 -5.39 -5.94 1.71
N ILE A 45 -6.22 -7.00 1.63
CA ILE A 45 -7.15 -7.19 0.51
C ILE A 45 -8.13 -6.01 0.42
N GLY A 46 -8.74 -5.63 1.55
CA GLY A 46 -9.68 -4.51 1.61
C GLY A 46 -9.04 -3.18 1.22
N ALA A 47 -7.82 -2.92 1.71
CA ALA A 47 -7.07 -1.71 1.38
C ALA A 47 -6.74 -1.63 -0.11
N VAL A 48 -6.24 -2.71 -0.70
CA VAL A 48 -5.90 -2.78 -2.12
C VAL A 48 -7.16 -2.58 -2.99
N ALA A 49 -8.27 -3.24 -2.64
CA ALA A 49 -9.55 -3.07 -3.34
C ALA A 49 -10.07 -1.63 -3.23
N GLY A 50 -9.99 -1.01 -2.05
CA GLY A 50 -10.41 0.37 -1.82
C GLY A 50 -9.60 1.38 -2.63
N VAL A 51 -8.27 1.27 -2.61
CA VAL A 51 -7.37 2.17 -3.34
C VAL A 51 -7.63 2.11 -4.84
N VAL A 52 -7.76 0.91 -5.41
CA VAL A 52 -8.03 0.73 -6.85
C VAL A 52 -9.43 1.23 -7.22
N ASN A 53 -10.41 1.09 -6.33
CA ASN A 53 -11.75 1.65 -6.53
C ASN A 53 -11.72 3.18 -6.63
N VAL A 54 -11.04 3.84 -5.69
CA VAL A 54 -10.86 5.29 -5.69
C VAL A 54 -10.08 5.76 -6.90
N LEU A 55 -9.03 5.03 -7.30
CA LEU A 55 -8.26 5.32 -8.51
C LEU A 55 -9.14 5.28 -9.76
N ALA A 56 -9.94 4.23 -9.93
CA ALA A 56 -10.82 4.11 -11.09
C ALA A 56 -11.88 5.22 -11.13
N ASN A 57 -12.44 5.62 -9.98
CA ASN A 57 -13.35 6.76 -9.91
C ASN A 57 -12.62 8.07 -10.29
N SER A 58 -11.39 8.27 -9.79
CA SER A 58 -10.59 9.46 -10.10
C SER A 58 -10.24 9.56 -11.59
N VAL A 59 -9.92 8.44 -12.23
CA VAL A 59 -9.67 8.37 -13.67
C VAL A 59 -10.94 8.70 -14.46
N ALA A 60 -12.11 8.22 -14.02
CA ALA A 60 -13.37 8.53 -14.68
C ALA A 60 -13.75 10.03 -14.58
N LEU A 61 -13.33 10.72 -13.51
CA LEU A 61 -13.52 12.18 -13.39
C LEU A 61 -12.68 12.97 -14.40
N VAL A 62 -11.46 12.51 -14.68
CA VAL A 62 -10.54 13.17 -15.63
C VAL A 62 -10.85 12.78 -17.07
N VAL A 63 -11.19 11.51 -17.31
CA VAL A 63 -11.51 10.95 -18.63
C VAL A 63 -12.87 10.23 -18.55
N PRO A 64 -13.99 10.93 -18.80
CA PRO A 64 -15.34 10.36 -18.68
C PRO A 64 -15.58 9.11 -19.55
N LEU A 65 -14.87 8.98 -20.67
CA LEU A 65 -14.92 7.80 -21.55
C LEU A 65 -14.56 6.49 -20.83
N LEU A 66 -13.76 6.57 -19.74
CA LEU A 66 -13.34 5.43 -18.94
C LEU A 66 -14.31 5.10 -17.80
N GLY A 67 -15.41 5.84 -17.65
CA GLY A 67 -16.39 5.67 -16.57
C GLY A 67 -17.36 4.50 -16.74
N GLY A 68 -17.42 3.88 -17.93
CA GLY A 68 -18.31 2.74 -18.17
C GLY A 68 -17.94 1.50 -17.34
N PRO A 69 -18.90 0.60 -17.04
CA PRO A 69 -18.67 -0.57 -16.18
C PRO A 69 -17.58 -1.51 -16.73
N ILE A 70 -17.51 -1.68 -18.05
CA ILE A 70 -16.47 -2.49 -18.71
C ILE A 70 -15.11 -1.80 -18.62
N MET A 71 -15.04 -0.49 -18.93
CA MET A 71 -13.79 0.26 -18.90
C MET A 71 -13.20 0.33 -17.49
N ARG A 72 -14.06 0.43 -16.47
CA ARG A 72 -13.64 0.34 -15.06
C ARG A 72 -12.93 -0.98 -14.77
N ILE A 73 -13.49 -2.11 -15.21
CA ILE A 73 -12.87 -3.44 -15.04
C ILE A 73 -11.51 -3.47 -15.74
N VAL A 74 -11.42 -2.94 -16.97
CA VAL A 74 -10.17 -2.88 -17.73
C VAL A 74 -9.11 -2.06 -17.00
N VAL A 75 -9.45 -0.88 -16.47
CA VAL A 75 -8.53 -0.04 -15.70
C VAL A 75 -8.05 -0.76 -14.44
N MET A 76 -8.96 -1.36 -13.68
CA MET A 76 -8.60 -2.10 -12.46
C MET A 76 -7.70 -3.30 -12.77
N PHE A 77 -8.03 -4.06 -13.81
CA PHE A 77 -7.24 -5.19 -14.27
C PHE A 77 -5.84 -4.75 -14.71
N ALA A 78 -5.73 -3.67 -15.50
CA ALA A 78 -4.45 -3.13 -15.93
C ALA A 78 -3.57 -2.71 -14.74
N VAL A 79 -4.16 -2.04 -13.74
CA VAL A 79 -3.46 -1.66 -12.51
C VAL A 79 -2.95 -2.90 -11.78
N TYR A 80 -3.80 -3.89 -11.50
CA TYR A 80 -3.37 -5.10 -10.82
C TYR A 80 -2.33 -5.89 -11.61
N ALA A 81 -2.53 -6.07 -12.91
CA ALA A 81 -1.59 -6.77 -13.77
C ALA A 81 -0.21 -6.10 -13.74
N SER A 82 -0.16 -4.76 -13.81
CA SER A 82 1.10 -4.02 -13.73
C SER A 82 1.81 -4.24 -12.38
N LEU A 83 1.08 -4.18 -11.27
CA LEU A 83 1.64 -4.41 -9.93
C LEU A 83 2.13 -5.85 -9.76
N VAL A 84 1.37 -6.84 -10.23
CA VAL A 84 1.75 -8.25 -10.23
C VAL A 84 3.01 -8.48 -11.05
N LEU A 85 3.09 -7.92 -12.26
CA LEU A 85 4.26 -8.03 -13.12
C LEU A 85 5.52 -7.41 -12.47
N ILE A 86 5.38 -6.28 -11.77
CA ILE A 86 6.49 -5.68 -11.02
C ILE A 86 6.94 -6.60 -9.87
N ASN A 87 5.98 -7.14 -9.11
CA ASN A 87 6.29 -8.01 -7.96
C ASN A 87 6.91 -9.35 -8.38
N ILE A 88 6.45 -9.95 -9.48
CA ILE A 88 7.00 -11.21 -10.01
C ILE A 88 8.45 -11.02 -10.51
N ARG A 89 8.79 -9.85 -11.06
CA ARG A 89 10.16 -9.54 -11.52
C ARG A 89 11.17 -9.39 -10.37
N GLY A 90 10.70 -9.25 -9.14
CA GLY A 90 11.52 -9.34 -7.94
C GLY A 90 11.27 -8.21 -6.93
N VAL A 91 11.59 -8.53 -5.68
CA VAL A 91 11.35 -7.65 -4.51
C VAL A 91 12.05 -6.30 -4.66
N ARG A 92 13.25 -6.26 -5.28
CA ARG A 92 14.00 -5.01 -5.50
C ARG A 92 13.26 -4.05 -6.45
N GLN A 93 12.61 -4.58 -7.49
CA GLN A 93 11.81 -3.79 -8.44
C GLN A 93 10.53 -3.28 -7.78
N GLY A 94 9.88 -4.13 -6.97
CA GLY A 94 8.74 -3.73 -6.14
C GLY A 94 9.07 -2.59 -5.18
N ALA A 95 10.19 -2.70 -4.45
CA ALA A 95 10.67 -1.65 -3.56
C ALA A 95 10.94 -0.33 -4.32
N GLY A 96 11.61 -0.40 -5.48
CA GLY A 96 11.85 0.76 -6.33
C GLY A 96 10.57 1.44 -6.80
N ALA A 97 9.56 0.67 -7.21
CA ALA A 97 8.26 1.20 -7.61
C ALA A 97 7.56 1.95 -6.46
N VAL A 98 7.62 1.40 -5.23
CA VAL A 98 7.09 2.08 -4.03
C VAL A 98 7.82 3.38 -3.76
N THR A 99 9.15 3.42 -3.89
CA THR A 99 9.94 4.65 -3.74
C THR A 99 9.52 5.71 -4.76
N VAL A 100 9.39 5.35 -6.03
CA VAL A 100 8.95 6.27 -7.09
C VAL A 100 7.56 6.83 -6.80
N ILE A 101 6.60 5.98 -6.44
CA ILE A 101 5.23 6.41 -6.07
C ILE A 101 5.26 7.35 -4.86
N THR A 102 6.15 7.10 -3.90
CA THR A 102 6.30 7.94 -2.70
C THR A 102 6.80 9.33 -3.09
N VAL A 103 7.85 9.42 -3.90
CA VAL A 103 8.36 10.71 -4.41
C VAL A 103 7.29 11.43 -5.22
N ALA A 104 6.57 10.72 -6.09
CA ALA A 104 5.48 11.28 -6.90
C ALA A 104 4.32 11.83 -6.06
N LYS A 105 4.08 11.29 -4.85
CA LYS A 105 3.09 11.82 -3.90
C LYS A 105 3.60 13.00 -3.10
N LEU A 106 4.87 12.98 -2.69
CA LEU A 106 5.47 14.04 -1.87
C LEU A 106 5.73 15.31 -2.68
N LEU A 107 6.13 15.19 -3.94
CA LEU A 107 6.51 16.32 -4.78
C LEU A 107 5.36 17.33 -4.96
N PRO A 108 4.12 16.93 -5.30
CA PRO A 108 2.98 17.85 -5.35
C PRO A 108 2.68 18.53 -4.01
N LEU A 109 2.81 17.81 -2.89
CA LEU A 109 2.59 18.38 -1.56
C LEU A 109 3.64 19.43 -1.21
N LEU A 110 4.91 19.16 -1.53
CA LEU A 110 6.00 20.12 -1.31
C LEU A 110 5.84 21.35 -2.21
N LEU A 111 5.46 21.17 -3.48
CA LEU A 111 5.14 22.28 -4.39
C LEU A 111 3.96 23.10 -3.86
N PHE A 112 2.90 22.45 -3.38
CA PHE A 112 1.74 23.14 -2.82
C PHE A 112 2.11 24.01 -1.63
N ILE A 113 2.95 23.52 -0.72
CA ILE A 113 3.47 24.31 0.41
C ILE A 113 4.34 25.47 -0.10
N GLY A 114 5.24 25.20 -1.05
CA GLY A 114 6.16 26.22 -1.58
C GLY A 114 5.45 27.37 -2.28
N VAL A 115 4.44 27.06 -3.10
CA VAL A 115 3.61 28.09 -3.78
C VAL A 115 2.68 28.77 -2.79
N GLY A 116 2.03 28.03 -1.89
CA GLY A 116 1.04 28.57 -0.96
C GLY A 116 1.61 29.42 0.19
N ILE A 117 2.93 29.51 0.34
CA ILE A 117 3.58 30.44 1.27
C ILE A 117 3.63 31.88 0.70
N PHE A 118 3.47 32.05 -0.61
CA PHE A 118 3.42 33.35 -1.29
C PHE A 118 1.99 33.70 -1.71
#